data_AF-A0AAJ0CR97-F1
#
_entry.id   AF-A0AAJ0CR97-F1
#
_cell.length_a   1.000
_cell.length_b   1.000
_cell.length_c   1.000
_cell.angle_alpha   90.00
_cell.angle_beta   90.00
_cell.angle_gamma   90.00
#
_symmetry.space_group_name_H-M   'P 1'
#
loop_
_entity.id
_entity.type
_entity.pdbx_description
1 polymer ?
#
loop_
_entity_poly.entity_id
_entity_poly.type
_entity_poly.pdbx_seq_one_letter_code
_entity_poly.pdbx_strand_id
1 'polypeptide(L)'
;MDVTWFPDDSSRKFVEAALDNYGMPRYKAAQRPHIRKTALFFSLTVSLQSVILTPKQTRDLFNVFTHPDYRGRGIGQQFTNWGMMKADELGLEFFLDATLPGKPLYEANRFICVEENATAPTTSNADDKWREIEAKVSPFTFWLMWRPVGGKYEEGKTVKPWETG
;
A
#
# COMPACT_ATOMS: atom_id res chain seq x y z
N MET A 1 -9.23 11.38 -1.42
CA MET A 1 -8.53 11.95 -0.23
C MET A 1 -8.30 13.44 -0.48
N ASP A 2 -8.17 14.29 0.54
CA ASP A 2 -7.78 15.70 0.34
C ASP A 2 -6.26 15.80 0.13
N VAL A 3 -5.81 16.30 -1.03
CA VAL A 3 -4.41 16.27 -1.50
C VAL A 3 -3.82 17.68 -1.52
N THR A 4 -3.89 18.37 -0.38
CA THR A 4 -3.44 19.76 -0.21
C THR A 4 -1.94 19.98 -0.41
N TRP A 5 -1.14 18.91 -0.36
CA TRP A 5 0.32 18.93 -0.57
C TRP A 5 0.74 18.88 -2.05
N PHE A 6 -0.20 18.73 -2.99
CA PHE A 6 0.08 18.73 -4.43
C PHE A 6 -0.35 20.07 -5.07
N PRO A 7 0.30 20.52 -6.17
CA PRO A 7 -0.06 21.77 -6.84
C PRO A 7 -1.56 21.90 -7.12
N ASP A 8 -2.12 23.10 -6.94
CA ASP A 8 -3.56 23.34 -7.16
C ASP A 8 -3.90 23.52 -8.64
N ASP A 9 -3.82 22.42 -9.37
CA ASP A 9 -4.22 22.34 -10.77
C ASP A 9 -4.84 20.97 -11.10
N SER A 10 -5.14 20.71 -12.36
CA SER A 10 -5.73 19.45 -12.83
C SER A 10 -4.90 18.21 -12.51
N SER A 11 -3.60 18.36 -12.27
CA SER A 11 -2.72 17.29 -11.84
C SER A 11 -3.08 16.79 -10.43
N ARG A 12 -3.62 17.65 -9.55
CA ARG A 12 -4.18 17.25 -8.25
C ARG A 12 -5.36 16.32 -8.41
N LYS A 13 -6.28 16.61 -9.35
CA LYS A 13 -7.45 15.75 -9.60
C LYS A 13 -7.03 14.36 -10.07
N PHE A 14 -5.96 14.26 -10.87
CA PHE A 14 -5.37 12.97 -11.22
C PHE A 14 -4.90 12.24 -9.97
N VAL A 15 -4.12 12.90 -9.12
CA VAL A 15 -3.59 12.31 -7.88
C VAL A 15 -4.70 11.90 -6.92
N GLU A 16 -5.74 12.72 -6.76
CA GLU A 16 -6.92 12.39 -5.95
C GLU A 16 -7.60 11.11 -6.43
N ALA A 17 -7.92 11.03 -7.73
CA ALA A 17 -8.51 9.85 -8.34
C ALA A 17 -7.58 8.62 -8.25
N ALA A 18 -6.27 8.82 -8.43
CA ALA A 18 -5.25 7.78 -8.29
C ALA A 18 -5.20 7.21 -6.86
N LEU A 19 -5.23 8.08 -5.84
CA LEU A 19 -5.20 7.69 -4.43
C LEU A 19 -6.49 6.99 -4.00
N ASP A 20 -7.63 7.42 -4.52
CA ASP A 20 -8.91 6.78 -4.24
C ASP A 20 -8.99 5.39 -4.89
N ASN A 21 -8.59 5.26 -6.16
CA ASN A 21 -8.46 3.96 -6.84
C ASN A 21 -7.46 3.04 -6.13
N TYR A 22 -6.31 3.57 -5.70
CA TYR A 22 -5.29 2.84 -4.96
C TYR A 22 -5.81 2.33 -3.60
N GLY A 23 -6.54 3.16 -2.85
CA GLY A 23 -7.04 2.79 -1.52
C GLY A 23 -8.23 1.83 -1.52
N MET A 24 -8.98 1.76 -2.63
CA MET A 24 -10.26 1.04 -2.72
C MET A 24 -10.18 -0.45 -2.37
N PRO A 25 -9.22 -1.25 -2.88
CA PRO A 25 -9.09 -2.66 -2.50
C PRO A 25 -8.98 -2.84 -0.99
N ARG A 26 -8.16 -2.01 -0.34
CA ARG A 26 -7.95 -2.06 1.11
C ARG A 26 -9.19 -1.62 1.87
N TYR A 27 -9.90 -0.59 1.40
CA TYR A 27 -11.18 -0.17 2.01
C TYR A 27 -12.22 -1.28 1.98
N LYS A 28 -12.19 -2.20 0.99
CA LYS A 28 -13.06 -3.38 0.93
C LYS A 28 -12.53 -4.52 1.79
N ALA A 29 -11.22 -4.74 1.78
CA ALA A 29 -10.63 -5.93 2.39
C ALA A 29 -10.41 -5.83 3.90
N ALA A 30 -9.97 -4.67 4.38
CA ALA A 30 -9.46 -4.49 5.73
C ALA A 30 -10.47 -3.73 6.60
N GLN A 31 -11.51 -4.45 7.03
CA GLN A 31 -12.63 -3.90 7.83
C GLN A 31 -12.40 -3.93 9.35
N ARG A 32 -11.40 -4.69 9.82
CA ARG A 32 -11.08 -4.86 11.24
C ARG A 32 -9.85 -4.00 11.61
N PRO A 33 -9.53 -3.79 12.90
CA PRO A 33 -8.27 -3.14 13.27
C PRO A 33 -7.06 -3.89 12.71
N HIS A 34 -6.14 -3.17 12.07
CA HIS A 34 -4.98 -3.76 11.40
C HIS A 34 -3.76 -2.83 11.40
N ILE A 35 -2.59 -3.43 11.19
CA ILE A 35 -1.38 -2.72 10.78
C ILE A 35 -1.42 -2.54 9.26
N ARG A 36 -1.04 -1.35 8.79
CA ARG A 36 -0.90 -1.07 7.36
C ARG A 36 0.51 -0.60 7.04
N LYS A 37 1.07 -1.12 5.96
CA LYS A 37 2.20 -0.47 5.26
C LYS A 37 1.70 0.07 3.92
N THR A 38 1.85 1.37 3.72
CA THR A 38 1.52 2.02 2.44
C THR A 38 2.77 2.11 1.56
N ALA A 39 2.62 1.98 0.25
CA ALA A 39 3.67 2.27 -0.73
C ALA A 39 3.17 3.39 -1.64
N LEU A 40 3.50 4.64 -1.32
CA LEU A 40 3.17 5.76 -2.19
C LEU A 40 4.34 6.07 -3.13
N PHE A 41 4.02 6.18 -4.42
CA PHE A 41 4.95 6.44 -5.50
C PHE A 41 5.42 7.90 -5.44
N PHE A 42 6.65 8.15 -5.03
CA PHE A 42 7.33 9.44 -5.26
C PHE A 42 8.74 9.19 -5.78
N SER A 43 8.98 9.63 -7.01
CA SER A 43 10.32 9.71 -7.62
C SER A 43 11.17 10.87 -7.07
N LEU A 44 10.80 11.50 -5.95
CA LEU A 44 11.58 12.58 -5.37
C LEU A 44 11.78 12.32 -3.87
N THR A 45 13.07 12.17 -3.55
CA THR A 45 13.68 12.05 -2.23
C THR A 45 12.98 12.85 -1.14
N VAL A 46 12.27 12.16 -0.24
CA VAL A 46 12.23 12.50 1.19
C VAL A 46 12.07 11.20 1.99
N SER A 47 13.05 10.92 2.85
CA SER A 47 12.95 9.90 3.91
C SER A 47 12.05 10.46 5.00
N LEU A 48 10.84 9.91 5.15
CA LEU A 48 9.98 10.17 6.30
C LEU A 48 9.61 8.83 6.94
N GLN A 49 10.32 8.51 8.03
CA GLN A 49 9.83 7.57 9.03
C GLN A 49 8.79 8.32 9.87
N SER A 50 7.52 8.17 9.53
CA SER A 50 6.44 8.53 10.44
C SER A 50 5.42 7.39 10.49
N VAL A 51 5.14 6.96 11.73
CA VAL A 51 3.92 6.23 12.07
C VAL A 51 2.88 7.30 12.34
N ILE A 52 1.90 7.45 11.45
CA ILE A 52 0.79 8.41 11.64
C ILE A 52 -0.45 7.58 12.00
N LEU A 53 -1.07 7.94 13.13
CA LEU A 53 -2.33 7.38 13.59
C LEU A 53 -3.46 8.01 12.78
N THR A 54 -4.17 7.22 11.97
CA THR A 54 -5.37 7.69 11.26
C THR A 54 -6.63 7.49 12.13
N PRO A 55 -7.77 8.16 11.84
CA PRO A 55 -8.93 8.22 12.75
C PRO A 55 -9.76 6.93 12.85
N LYS A 56 -9.60 5.99 11.92
CA LYS A 56 -10.02 4.59 12.12
C LYS A 56 -8.85 3.88 12.80
N GLN A 57 -9.07 2.88 13.66
CA GLN A 57 -8.10 2.18 14.51
C GLN A 57 -6.97 1.40 13.76
N THR A 58 -6.45 1.98 12.68
CA THR A 58 -5.32 1.56 11.86
C THR A 58 -4.05 2.22 12.36
N ARG A 59 -3.01 1.41 12.53
CA ARG A 59 -1.65 1.90 12.79
C ARG A 59 -0.87 1.80 11.48
N ASP A 60 -0.57 2.96 10.90
CA ASP A 60 0.02 3.05 9.56
C ASP A 60 1.54 3.26 9.65
N LEU A 61 2.32 2.44 8.94
CA LEU A 61 3.71 2.71 8.56
C LEU A 61 3.69 3.31 7.16
N PHE A 62 3.97 4.61 7.04
CA PHE A 62 3.57 5.34 5.84
C PHE A 62 4.43 5.05 4.61
N ASN A 63 5.76 4.92 4.74
CA ASN A 63 6.65 4.69 3.59
C ASN A 63 7.87 3.86 3.97
N VAL A 64 8.16 2.81 3.19
CA VAL A 64 9.43 2.08 3.26
C VAL A 64 9.92 1.78 1.86
N PHE A 65 11.05 2.36 1.50
CA PHE A 65 11.78 2.07 0.27
C PHE A 65 13.25 1.80 0.57
N THR A 66 13.90 1.07 -0.33
CA THR A 66 15.35 0.89 -0.32
C THR A 66 15.88 1.44 -1.63
N HIS A 67 16.87 2.32 -1.53
CA HIS A 67 17.59 2.86 -2.68
C HIS A 67 18.06 1.72 -3.59
N PRO A 68 17.93 1.82 -4.94
CA PRO A 68 18.28 0.75 -5.87
C PRO A 68 19.64 0.07 -5.59
N ASP A 69 20.69 0.86 -5.40
CA ASP A 69 22.06 0.37 -5.15
C ASP A 69 22.25 -0.41 -3.84
N TYR A 70 21.26 -0.30 -2.93
CA TYR A 70 21.24 -0.96 -1.62
C TYR A 70 20.19 -2.06 -1.54
N ARG A 71 19.48 -2.36 -2.64
CA ARG A 71 18.56 -3.51 -2.72
C ARG A 71 19.33 -4.83 -2.67
N GLY A 72 18.64 -5.91 -2.31
CA GLY A 72 19.26 -7.24 -2.17
C GLY A 72 20.18 -7.40 -0.96
N ARG A 73 20.27 -6.39 -0.08
CA ARG A 73 21.12 -6.40 1.13
C ARG A 73 20.34 -6.61 2.43
N GLY A 74 19.12 -7.13 2.36
CA GLY A 74 18.29 -7.42 3.52
C GLY A 74 17.62 -6.23 4.22
N ILE A 75 17.80 -4.98 3.73
CA ILE A 75 17.17 -3.79 4.33
C ILE A 75 15.64 -3.89 4.33
N GLY A 76 15.05 -4.27 3.18
CA GLY A 76 13.61 -4.49 3.09
C GLY A 76 13.11 -5.56 4.07
N GLN A 77 13.88 -6.64 4.24
CA GLN A 77 13.57 -7.71 5.19
C GLN A 77 13.58 -7.21 6.64
N GLN A 78 14.52 -6.34 7.02
CA GLN A 78 14.58 -5.77 8.37
C GLN A 78 13.31 -4.97 8.69
N PHE A 79 12.87 -4.12 7.76
CA PHE A 79 11.62 -3.37 7.94
C PHE A 79 10.38 -4.27 7.99
N THR A 80 10.32 -5.29 7.11
CA THR A 80 9.22 -6.27 7.13
C THR A 80 9.19 -7.05 8.44
N ASN A 81 10.35 -7.48 8.95
CA ASN A 81 10.47 -8.15 10.25
C ASN A 81 9.95 -7.28 11.38
N TRP A 82 10.37 -6.01 11.44
CA TRP A 82 9.90 -5.08 12.47
C TRP A 82 8.38 -4.88 12.41
N GLY A 83 7.82 -4.70 11.21
CA GLY A 83 6.38 -4.54 11.04
C GLY A 83 5.59 -5.79 11.44
N MET A 84 6.07 -6.98 11.08
CA MET A 84 5.46 -8.25 11.47
C MET A 84 5.53 -8.47 12.98
N MET A 85 6.69 -8.24 13.58
CA MET A 85 6.87 -8.30 15.03
C MET A 85 5.88 -7.36 15.73
N LYS A 86 5.70 -6.13 15.20
CA LYS A 86 4.75 -5.19 15.78
C LYS A 86 3.30 -5.60 15.62
N ALA A 87 2.94 -6.19 14.48
CA ALA A 87 1.60 -6.74 14.27
C ALA A 87 1.32 -7.90 15.24
N ASP A 88 2.30 -8.79 15.42
CA ASP A 88 2.19 -9.93 16.33
C ASP A 88 2.11 -9.49 17.80
N GLU A 89 2.92 -8.51 18.24
CA GLU A 89 2.85 -7.91 19.59
C GLU A 89 1.46 -7.33 19.90
N LEU A 90 0.79 -6.78 18.90
CA LEU A 90 -0.50 -6.12 19.05
C LEU A 90 -1.68 -7.06 18.81
N GLY A 91 -1.44 -8.31 18.40
CA GLY A 91 -2.49 -9.25 18.00
C GLY A 91 -3.27 -8.78 16.77
N LEU A 92 -2.64 -8.02 15.89
CA LEU A 92 -3.26 -7.43 14.70
C LEU A 92 -2.86 -8.16 13.42
N GLU A 93 -3.76 -8.13 12.45
CA GLU A 93 -3.43 -8.51 11.08
C GLU A 93 -2.61 -7.42 10.38
N PHE A 94 -1.93 -7.78 9.29
CA PHE A 94 -1.03 -6.86 8.59
C PHE A 94 -1.35 -6.82 7.09
N PHE A 95 -1.80 -5.65 6.64
CA PHE A 95 -1.99 -5.33 5.23
C PHE A 95 -0.83 -4.47 4.68
N LEU A 96 -0.49 -4.68 3.42
CA LEU A 96 0.43 -3.82 2.70
C LEU A 96 0.11 -3.76 1.21
N ASP A 97 0.58 -2.71 0.57
CA ASP A 97 0.56 -2.60 -0.89
C ASP A 97 1.96 -2.89 -1.43
N ALA A 98 2.10 -3.98 -2.19
CA ALA A 98 3.35 -4.41 -2.78
C ALA A 98 3.50 -3.86 -4.19
N THR A 99 4.69 -3.38 -4.53
CA THR A 99 5.10 -3.18 -5.93
C THR A 99 5.56 -4.52 -6.52
N LEU A 100 5.61 -4.63 -7.84
CA LEU A 100 6.12 -5.82 -8.53
C LEU A 100 7.46 -6.35 -7.97
N PRO A 101 8.52 -5.52 -7.79
CA PRO A 101 9.77 -5.99 -7.19
C PRO A 101 9.67 -6.28 -5.67
N GLY A 102 8.68 -5.73 -4.98
CA GLY A 102 8.46 -5.96 -3.56
C GLY A 102 7.68 -7.25 -3.26
N LYS A 103 6.78 -7.66 -4.16
CA LYS A 103 5.89 -8.82 -3.98
C LYS A 103 6.61 -10.10 -3.52
N PRO A 104 7.73 -10.53 -4.13
CA PRO A 104 8.41 -11.75 -3.71
C PRO A 104 8.91 -11.72 -2.26
N LEU A 105 9.34 -10.54 -1.77
CA LEU A 105 9.75 -10.38 -0.38
C LEU A 105 8.59 -10.67 0.58
N TYR A 106 7.39 -10.16 0.28
CA TYR A 106 6.25 -10.35 1.16
C TYR A 106 5.67 -11.76 1.07
N GLU A 107 5.67 -12.38 -0.10
CA GLU A 107 5.30 -13.80 -0.28
C GLU A 107 6.21 -14.71 0.55
N ALA A 108 7.53 -14.47 0.52
CA ALA A 108 8.50 -15.19 1.36
C ALA A 108 8.24 -15.01 2.87
N ASN A 109 7.55 -13.94 3.25
CA ASN A 109 7.15 -13.62 4.63
C ASN A 109 5.67 -13.96 4.92
N ARG A 110 5.07 -14.87 4.12
CA ARG A 110 3.74 -15.45 4.33
C ARG A 110 2.58 -14.46 4.22
N PHE A 111 2.80 -13.36 3.50
CA PHE A 111 1.70 -12.54 3.02
C PHE A 111 1.08 -13.23 1.80
N ILE A 112 -0.24 -13.23 1.72
CA ILE A 112 -0.97 -13.68 0.54
C ILE A 112 -1.45 -12.50 -0.27
N CYS A 113 -1.55 -12.67 -1.58
CA CYS A 113 -2.15 -11.69 -2.47
C CYS A 113 -3.66 -11.69 -2.29
N VAL A 114 -4.23 -10.51 -2.04
CA VAL A 114 -5.68 -10.29 -1.93
C VAL A 114 -6.22 -9.81 -3.26
N GLU A 115 -5.60 -8.78 -3.82
CA GLU A 115 -6.06 -8.14 -5.06
C GLU A 115 -4.86 -7.56 -5.83
N GLU A 116 -4.84 -7.80 -7.13
CA GLU A 116 -3.98 -7.04 -8.05
C GLU A 116 -4.76 -5.80 -8.51
N ASN A 117 -4.28 -4.63 -8.11
CA ASN A 117 -4.91 -3.36 -8.39
C ASN A 117 -4.08 -2.59 -9.44
N ALA A 118 -4.46 -2.73 -10.71
CA ALA A 118 -3.97 -1.89 -11.78
C ALA A 118 -4.79 -0.59 -11.81
N THR A 119 -4.18 0.52 -11.41
CA THR A 119 -4.87 1.81 -11.35
C THR A 119 -4.60 2.61 -12.63
N ALA A 120 -5.71 2.98 -13.28
CA ALA A 120 -5.73 3.92 -14.38
C ALA A 120 -6.83 4.94 -14.07
N PRO A 121 -6.50 6.07 -13.43
CA PRO A 121 -7.47 7.13 -13.18
C PRO A 121 -8.12 7.56 -14.50
N THR A 122 -9.43 7.80 -14.48
CA THR A 122 -10.18 8.26 -15.65
C THR A 122 -10.85 9.58 -15.34
N THR A 123 -10.94 10.47 -16.34
CA THR A 123 -11.69 11.72 -16.24
C THR A 123 -12.37 12.03 -17.58
N SER A 124 -13.51 12.71 -17.54
CA SER A 124 -14.19 13.21 -18.75
C SER A 124 -13.54 14.48 -19.31
N ASN A 125 -12.74 15.19 -18.50
CA ASN A 125 -12.11 16.46 -18.85
C ASN A 125 -10.58 16.39 -18.67
N ALA A 126 -9.90 15.54 -19.45
CA ALA A 126 -8.44 15.44 -19.41
C ALA A 126 -7.81 16.62 -20.16
N ASP A 127 -7.06 17.45 -19.43
CA ASP A 127 -6.23 18.52 -19.99
C ASP A 127 -4.76 18.09 -20.14
N ASP A 128 -3.89 18.99 -20.58
CA ASP A 128 -2.51 18.66 -20.90
C ASP A 128 -1.70 18.20 -19.67
N LYS A 129 -1.95 18.78 -18.49
CA LYS A 129 -1.29 18.37 -17.25
C LYS A 129 -1.76 16.99 -16.77
N TRP A 130 -3.05 16.68 -16.92
CA TRP A 130 -3.55 15.32 -16.67
C TRP A 130 -2.82 14.31 -17.56
N ARG A 131 -2.80 14.55 -18.88
CA ARG A 131 -2.17 13.66 -19.86
C ARG A 131 -0.67 13.51 -19.61
N GLU A 132 0.00 14.58 -19.18
CA GLU A 132 1.42 14.55 -18.84
C GLU A 132 1.70 13.61 -17.66
N ILE A 133 0.91 13.69 -16.58
CA ILE A 133 1.07 12.78 -15.44
C ILE A 133 0.67 11.36 -15.84
N GLU A 134 -0.47 11.19 -16.50
CA GLU A 134 -0.96 9.89 -16.97
C GLU A 134 0.11 9.15 -17.77
N ALA A 135 0.76 9.82 -18.74
CA ALA A 135 1.84 9.25 -19.53
C ALA A 135 3.09 8.87 -18.71
N LYS A 136 3.33 9.53 -17.58
CA LYS A 136 4.48 9.28 -16.71
C LYS A 136 4.26 8.14 -15.72
N VAL A 137 3.03 7.98 -15.23
CA VAL A 137 2.76 7.14 -14.05
C VAL A 137 1.70 6.07 -14.27
N SER A 138 0.92 6.13 -15.35
CA SER A 138 -0.18 5.20 -15.60
C SER A 138 0.14 4.18 -16.70
N PRO A 139 -0.32 2.92 -16.57
CA PRO A 139 -0.90 2.34 -15.37
C PRO A 139 0.19 2.11 -14.31
N PHE A 140 -0.20 2.19 -13.04
CA PHE A 140 0.63 1.67 -11.96
C PHE A 140 -0.09 0.52 -11.26
N THR A 141 0.62 -0.56 -10.98
CA THR A 141 0.04 -1.76 -10.38
C THR A 141 0.60 -1.97 -8.99
N PHE A 142 -0.31 -2.18 -8.05
CA PHE A 142 0.01 -2.64 -6.71
C PHE A 142 -0.73 -3.93 -6.39
N TRP A 143 -0.12 -4.78 -5.58
CA TRP A 143 -0.78 -5.96 -5.04
C TRP A 143 -1.12 -5.67 -3.59
N LEU A 144 -2.41 -5.61 -3.27
CA LEU A 144 -2.84 -5.63 -1.89
C LEU A 144 -2.50 -7.00 -1.33
N MET A 145 -1.70 -7.03 -0.28
CA MET A 145 -1.27 -8.25 0.37
C MET A 145 -1.66 -8.24 1.84
N TRP A 146 -1.95 -9.42 2.38
CA TRP A 146 -2.43 -9.60 3.75
C TRP A 146 -1.69 -10.73 4.44
N ARG A 147 -1.40 -10.53 5.73
CA ARG A 147 -0.91 -11.53 6.64
C ARG A 147 -1.87 -11.60 7.85
N PRO A 148 -2.44 -12.78 8.16
CA PRO A 148 -3.33 -12.94 9.31
C PRO A 148 -2.59 -12.71 10.63
N VAL A 149 -3.36 -12.54 11.72
CA VAL A 149 -2.82 -12.53 13.08
C VAL A 149 -1.95 -13.77 13.31
N GLY A 150 -0.71 -13.58 13.76
CA GLY A 150 0.26 -14.67 13.98
C GLY A 150 0.85 -15.28 12.71
N GLY A 151 0.52 -14.78 11.52
CA GLY A 151 1.21 -15.06 10.27
C GLY A 151 1.00 -16.44 9.65
N LYS A 152 0.07 -17.23 10.18
CA LYS A 152 -0.25 -18.56 9.65
C LYS A 152 -1.55 -18.50 8.86
N TYR A 153 -1.40 -18.45 7.54
CA TYR A 153 -2.50 -18.65 6.61
C TYR A 153 -2.64 -20.12 6.24
N GLU A 154 -3.84 -20.65 6.35
CA GLU A 154 -4.24 -21.99 5.91
C GLU A 154 -5.55 -21.86 5.11
N GLU A 155 -5.52 -22.25 3.84
CA GLU A 155 -6.70 -22.19 2.95
C GLU A 155 -7.87 -22.96 3.57
N GLY A 156 -9.06 -22.36 3.55
CA GLY A 156 -10.28 -22.94 4.11
C GLY A 156 -10.35 -22.98 5.65
N LYS A 157 -9.28 -22.62 6.38
CA LYS A 157 -9.29 -22.52 7.85
C LYS A 157 -9.12 -21.11 8.36
N THR A 158 -8.21 -20.35 7.76
CA THR A 158 -7.97 -18.97 8.15
C THR A 158 -9.09 -18.10 7.57
N VAL A 159 -9.84 -17.45 8.44
CA VAL A 159 -10.94 -16.56 8.06
C VAL A 159 -10.38 -15.29 7.40
N LYS A 160 -10.71 -15.07 6.14
CA LYS A 160 -10.36 -13.84 5.42
C LYS A 160 -11.35 -12.73 5.79
N PRO A 161 -10.89 -11.53 6.19
CA PRO A 161 -11.76 -10.47 6.68
C PRO A 161 -12.73 -9.93 5.62
N TRP A 162 -12.46 -10.14 4.33
CA TRP A 162 -13.34 -9.75 3.22
C TRP A 162 -14.38 -10.79 2.81
N GLU A 163 -14.33 -12.00 3.36
CA GLU A 163 -15.31 -13.06 3.09
C GLU A 163 -16.41 -13.13 4.16
N THR A 164 -16.23 -12.46 5.30
CA THR A 164 -17.17 -12.48 6.43
C THR A 164 -18.20 -11.36 6.40
N GLY A 165 -18.71 -11.02 5.21
CA GLY A 165 -19.71 -9.96 5.01
C GLY A 165 -21.02 -10.22 5.76
#